data_AF-A0A800DJV2-F1
#
_entry.id   AF-A0A800DJV2-F1
#
_cell.length_a   1.000
_cell.length_b   1.000
_cell.length_c   1.000
_cell.angle_alpha   90.00
_cell.angle_beta   90.00
_cell.angle_gamma   90.00
#
_symmetry.space_group_name_H-M   'P 1'
#
loop_
_entity.id
_entity.type
_entity.pdbx_description
1 polymer ?
#
loop_
_entity_poly.entity_id
_entity_poly.type
_entity_poly.pdbx_seq_one_letter_code
_entity_poly.pdbx_strand_id
1 'polypeptide(L)'
;PGTAGFVGEFLVLVGAFKANTWVAALAATGLILGAAYMLYLYRRVIFGSLTKDSLAAIKDMSLREVAIFAPLIVLVILMGVYPAPFLDIMHVSVANMITNIESALNASAAISVAGN
;
A
#
# COMPACT_ATOMS: atom_id res chain seq x y z
N PRO A 1 5.13 -4.45 8.63
CA PRO A 1 4.08 -4.70 9.65
C PRO A 1 3.98 -3.58 10.69
N GLY A 2 2.76 -3.16 11.03
CA GLY A 2 2.50 -2.07 12.00
C GLY A 2 2.28 -0.68 11.40
N THR A 3 2.43 -0.52 10.08
CA THR A 3 2.09 0.70 9.34
C THR A 3 0.93 0.44 8.38
N ALA A 4 0.18 1.48 8.03
CA ALA A 4 -0.96 1.40 7.11
C ALA A 4 -0.63 0.70 5.78
N GLY A 5 0.56 0.95 5.23
CA GLY A 5 1.01 0.36 3.96
C GLY A 5 1.05 -1.16 3.99
N PHE A 6 1.50 -1.75 5.11
CA PHE A 6 1.56 -3.22 5.24
C PHE A 6 0.18 -3.87 5.20
N VAL A 7 -0.82 -3.27 5.87
CA VAL A 7 -2.19 -3.81 5.87
C VAL A 7 -2.75 -3.82 4.45
N GLY A 8 -2.57 -2.73 3.70
CA GLY A 8 -3.01 -2.63 2.31
C GLY A 8 -2.32 -3.65 1.39
N GLU A 9 -0.98 -3.70 1.42
CA GLU A 9 -0.20 -4.63 0.61
C GLU A 9 -0.53 -6.10 0.92
N PHE A 10 -0.74 -6.44 2.19
CA PHE A 10 -1.11 -7.79 2.59
C PHE A 10 -2.50 -8.18 2.08
N LEU A 11 -3.50 -7.30 2.21
CA LEU A 11 -4.85 -7.55 1.68
C LEU A 11 -4.83 -7.72 0.16
N VAL A 12 -4.04 -6.91 -0.55
CA VAL A 12 -3.85 -7.03 -2.01
C VAL A 12 -3.23 -8.38 -2.35
N LEU A 13 -2.20 -8.83 -1.64
CA LEU A 13 -1.58 -10.13 -1.87
C LEU A 13 -2.54 -11.29 -1.60
N VAL A 14 -3.35 -11.22 -0.55
CA VAL A 14 -4.39 -12.24 -0.27
C VAL A 14 -5.43 -12.29 -1.38
N GLY A 15 -5.87 -11.12 -1.87
CA GLY A 15 -6.80 -11.04 -3.00
C GLY A 15 -6.20 -11.61 -4.30
N ALA A 16 -4.96 -11.22 -4.61
CA ALA A 16 -4.23 -11.72 -5.78
C ALA A 16 -4.00 -13.24 -5.69
N PHE A 17 -3.69 -13.77 -4.51
CA PHE A 17 -3.47 -15.21 -4.31
C PHE A 17 -4.74 -16.02 -4.56
N LYS A 18 -5.91 -15.51 -4.14
CA LYS A 18 -7.20 -16.13 -4.44
C LYS A 18 -7.54 -16.13 -5.94
N ALA A 19 -7.09 -15.12 -6.68
CA ALA A 19 -7.35 -15.00 -8.12
C ALA A 19 -6.34 -15.78 -8.98
N ASN A 20 -5.03 -15.67 -8.69
CA ASN A 20 -3.95 -16.34 -9.41
C ASN A 20 -2.66 -16.39 -8.58
N THR A 21 -2.24 -17.60 -8.22
CA THR A 21 -1.04 -17.85 -7.41
C THR A 21 0.26 -17.32 -8.05
N TRP A 22 0.42 -17.42 -9.37
CA TRP A 22 1.63 -16.96 -10.05
C TRP A 22 1.76 -15.43 -10.02
N VAL A 23 0.64 -14.74 -10.21
CA VAL A 23 0.60 -13.27 -10.09
C VAL A 23 0.93 -12.85 -8.65
N ALA A 24 0.36 -13.55 -7.66
CA ALA A 24 0.66 -13.30 -6.26
C ALA A 24 2.13 -13.54 -5.89
N ALA A 25 2.75 -14.60 -6.43
CA ALA A 25 4.16 -14.90 -6.22
C ALA A 25 5.07 -13.79 -6.80
N LEU A 26 4.74 -13.29 -8.00
CA LEU A 26 5.44 -12.18 -8.62
C LEU A 26 5.27 -10.88 -7.81
N ALA A 27 4.05 -10.58 -7.35
CA ALA A 27 3.77 -9.42 -6.52
C ALA A 27 4.52 -9.49 -5.17
N ALA A 28 4.55 -10.66 -4.52
CA ALA A 28 5.30 -10.88 -3.28
C ALA A 28 6.81 -10.70 -3.47
N THR A 29 7.35 -11.12 -4.61
CA THR A 29 8.76 -10.87 -4.95
C THR A 29 9.04 -9.37 -5.08
N GLY A 30 8.14 -8.63 -5.75
CA GLY A 30 8.23 -7.17 -5.84
C GLY A 30 8.22 -6.48 -4.47
N LEU A 31 7.39 -6.96 -3.55
CA LEU A 31 7.35 -6.46 -2.17
C LEU A 31 8.70 -6.63 -1.45
N ILE A 32 9.33 -7.81 -1.57
CA ILE A 32 10.64 -8.09 -0.97
C ILE A 32 11.72 -7.19 -1.56
N LEU A 33 11.74 -7.02 -2.89
CA LEU A 33 12.69 -6.13 -3.56
C LEU A 33 12.50 -4.67 -3.15
N GLY A 34 11.25 -4.23 -2.98
CA GLY A 34 10.92 -2.90 -2.47
C GLY A 34 11.47 -2.67 -1.07
N ALA A 35 11.31 -3.64 -0.16
CA ALA A 35 11.87 -3.57 1.19
C ALA A 35 13.41 -3.53 1.17
N ALA A 36 14.04 -4.38 0.36
CA ALA A 36 15.50 -4.40 0.19
C ALA A 36 16.03 -3.06 -0.33
N TYR A 37 15.36 -2.47 -1.34
CA TYR A 37 15.69 -1.16 -1.87
C TYR A 37 15.56 -0.07 -0.81
N MET A 38 14.46 -0.06 -0.04
CA MET A 38 14.25 0.94 1.02
C MET A 38 15.32 0.86 2.10
N LEU A 39 15.72 -0.34 2.53
CA LEU A 39 16.81 -0.52 3.49
C LEU A 39 18.16 -0.04 2.93
N TYR A 40 18.45 -0.36 1.67
CA TYR A 40 19.65 0.11 0.98
C TYR A 40 19.69 1.64 0.86
N LEU A 41 18.57 2.25 0.48
CA LEU A 41 18.42 3.70 0.35
C LEU A 41 18.57 4.37 1.72
N TYR A 42 17.85 3.90 2.73
CA TYR A 42 17.91 4.45 4.08
C TYR A 42 19.35 4.43 4.62
N ARG A 43 20.07 3.31 4.40
CA ARG A 43 21.48 3.20 4.75
C ARG A 43 22.33 4.27 4.09
N ARG A 44 22.15 4.52 2.80
CA ARG A 44 22.96 5.51 2.07
C ARG A 44 22.62 6.94 2.44
N VAL A 45 21.35 7.24 2.69
CA VAL A 45 20.90 8.61 2.96
C VAL A 45 21.21 9.02 4.39
N ILE A 46 20.94 8.15 5.37
CA ILE A 46 21.07 8.50 6.79
C ILE A 46 22.46 8.16 7.35
N PHE A 47 23.03 7.02 6.96
CA PHE A 47 24.33 6.55 7.47
C PHE A 47 25.48 6.74 6.48
N GLY A 48 25.25 7.40 5.34
CA GLY A 48 26.28 7.73 4.37
C GLY A 48 27.19 8.87 4.85
N SER A 49 28.37 9.00 4.25
CA SER A 49 29.26 10.13 4.52
C SER A 49 28.70 11.42 3.93
N LEU A 50 28.78 12.51 4.71
CA LEU A 50 28.47 13.85 4.24
C LEU A 50 29.60 14.33 3.33
N THR A 51 29.34 14.38 2.03
CA THR A 51 30.34 14.75 1.00
C THR A 51 30.16 16.16 0.44
N LYS A 52 29.04 16.84 0.77
CA LYS A 52 28.73 18.18 0.29
C LYS A 52 28.58 19.14 1.47
N ASP A 53 29.34 20.23 1.45
CA ASP A 53 29.32 21.26 2.49
C ASP A 53 27.94 21.92 2.64
N SER A 54 27.18 22.03 1.54
CA SER A 54 25.81 22.57 1.56
C SER A 54 24.82 21.71 2.36
N LEU A 55 25.08 20.41 2.53
CA LEU A 55 24.25 19.53 3.36
C LEU A 55 24.57 19.71 4.85
N ALA A 56 25.80 20.07 5.19
CA ALA A 56 26.21 20.31 6.57
C ALA A 56 25.60 21.60 7.15
N ALA A 57 25.18 22.53 6.29
CA ALA A 57 24.50 23.77 6.68
C ALA A 57 22.98 23.60 6.87
N ILE A 58 22.41 22.42 6.64
CA ILE A 58 20.98 22.16 6.83
C ILE A 58 20.67 22.21 8.33
N LYS A 59 19.64 22.97 8.68
CA LYS A 59 19.17 23.10 10.06
C LYS A 59 18.24 21.94 10.42
N ASP A 60 18.30 21.52 11.68
CA ASP A 60 17.37 20.56 12.25
C ASP A 60 15.92 21.04 12.16
N MET A 61 15.00 20.06 12.18
CA MET A 61 13.57 20.32 12.08
C MET A 61 13.07 21.23 13.20
N SER A 62 12.26 22.22 12.84
CA SER A 62 11.60 23.08 13.81
C SER A 62 10.41 22.37 14.48
N LEU A 63 10.05 22.77 15.70
CA LEU A 63 8.88 22.22 16.41
C LEU A 63 7.58 22.34 15.60
N ARG A 64 7.47 23.38 14.77
CA ARG A 64 6.33 23.57 13.87
C ARG A 64 6.30 22.48 12.78
N GLU A 65 7.44 22.15 12.18
CA GLU A 65 7.53 21.10 11.18
C GLU A 65 7.18 19.74 11.79
N VAL A 66 7.71 19.45 12.98
CA VAL A 66 7.38 18.21 13.71
C VAL A 66 5.87 18.13 13.98
N ALA A 67 5.23 19.22 14.41
CA ALA A 67 3.79 19.25 14.67
C ALA A 67 2.94 19.00 13.40
N ILE A 68 3.45 19.33 12.21
CA ILE A 68 2.79 19.04 10.93
C ILE A 68 2.90 17.56 10.57
N PHE A 69 4.06 16.93 10.81
CA PHE A 69 4.28 15.52 10.50
C PHE A 69 3.70 14.55 11.53
N ALA A 70 3.65 14.95 12.80
CA ALA A 70 3.16 14.13 13.90
C ALA A 70 1.76 13.50 13.64
N PRO A 71 0.72 14.25 13.23
CA PRO A 71 -0.60 13.64 12.97
C PRO A 71 -0.57 12.63 11.83
N LEU A 72 0.27 12.84 10.79
CA LEU A 72 0.41 11.88 9.69
C LEU A 72 1.03 10.57 10.18
N ILE A 73 2.08 10.64 11.00
CA ILE A 73 2.73 9.46 11.59
C ILE A 73 1.73 8.70 12.48
N VAL A 74 0.97 9.43 13.31
CA VAL A 74 -0.06 8.84 14.17
C VAL A 74 -1.10 8.10 13.34
N LEU A 75 -1.61 8.70 12.24
CA LEU A 75 -2.56 8.05 11.36
C LEU A 75 -1.98 6.80 10.69
N VAL A 76 -0.72 6.84 10.23
CA VAL A 76 -0.06 5.67 9.62
C VAL A 76 0.05 4.50 10.60
N ILE A 77 0.37 4.78 11.86
CA ILE A 77 0.46 3.74 12.90
C ILE A 77 -0.94 3.27 13.29
N LEU A 78 -1.89 4.18 13.51
CA LEU A 78 -3.25 3.87 13.90
C LEU A 78 -3.92 2.97 12.85
N MET A 79 -3.84 3.32 11.58
CA MET A 79 -4.34 2.48 10.48
C MET A 79 -3.59 1.15 10.38
N GLY A 80 -2.30 1.11 10.73
CA GLY A 80 -1.51 -0.12 10.72
C GLY A 80 -1.89 -1.11 11.84
N VAL A 81 -2.27 -0.60 13.01
CA VAL A 81 -2.60 -1.41 14.20
C VAL A 81 -4.10 -1.70 14.28
N TYR A 82 -4.95 -0.71 13.97
CA TYR A 82 -6.41 -0.82 13.99
C TYR A 82 -7.03 -0.34 12.67
N PRO A 83 -6.94 -1.14 11.59
CA PRO A 83 -7.45 -0.78 10.27
C PRO A 83 -8.98 -0.83 10.15
N ALA A 84 -9.68 -1.53 11.05
CA ALA A 84 -11.10 -1.83 10.94
C ALA A 84 -11.99 -0.59 10.65
N PRO A 85 -11.85 0.55 11.36
CA PRO A 85 -12.70 1.72 11.11
C PRO A 85 -12.61 2.25 9.67
N PHE A 86 -11.46 2.09 9.02
CA PHE A 86 -11.26 2.54 7.64
C PHE A 86 -11.78 1.51 6.64
N LEU A 87 -11.55 0.22 6.91
CA LEU A 87 -12.00 -0.87 6.05
C LEU A 87 -13.53 -1.03 6.06
N ASP A 88 -14.16 -0.87 7.23
CA ASP A 88 -15.61 -1.02 7.40
C ASP A 88 -16.39 0.02 6.60
N ILE A 89 -15.88 1.26 6.53
CA ILE A 89 -16.47 2.33 5.71
C ILE A 89 -16.46 1.97 4.22
N MET A 90 -15.41 1.28 3.75
CA MET A 90 -15.28 0.86 2.35
C MET A 90 -16.01 -0.44 2.04
N HIS A 91 -16.33 -1.25 3.04
CA HIS A 91 -16.80 -2.63 2.83
C HIS A 91 -18.08 -2.69 1.98
N VAL A 92 -19.07 -1.86 2.28
CA VAL A 92 -20.37 -1.87 1.58
C VAL A 92 -20.23 -1.40 0.12
N SER A 93 -19.47 -0.33 -0.12
CA SER A 93 -19.29 0.22 -1.47
C SER A 93 -18.48 -0.74 -2.36
N VAL A 94 -17.44 -1.38 -1.81
CA VAL A 94 -16.64 -2.38 -2.51
C VAL A 94 -17.47 -3.64 -2.81
N ALA A 95 -18.28 -4.12 -1.86
CA ALA A 95 -19.14 -5.29 -2.09
C ALA A 95 -20.14 -5.04 -3.23
N ASN A 96 -20.81 -3.89 -3.23
CA ASN A 96 -21.71 -3.50 -4.32
C ASN A 96 -20.98 -3.41 -5.67
N MET A 97 -19.75 -2.91 -5.68
CA MET A 97 -18.94 -2.83 -6.89
C MET A 97 -18.61 -4.21 -7.46
N ILE A 98 -18.26 -5.18 -6.60
CA ILE A 98 -17.99 -6.57 -7.02
C ILE A 98 -19.24 -7.19 -7.64
N THR A 99 -20.41 -7.09 -7.00
CA THR A 99 -21.67 -7.64 -7.52
C THR A 99 -22.06 -7.04 -8.88
N ASN A 100 -21.85 -5.73 -9.07
CA ASN A 100 -22.11 -5.06 -10.34
C ASN A 100 -21.18 -5.58 -11.45
N ILE A 101 -19.90 -5.80 -11.16
CA ILE A 101 -18.93 -6.35 -12.11
C ILE A 101 -19.29 -7.79 -12.48
N GLU A 102 -19.63 -8.64 -11.50
CA GLU A 102 -20.06 -10.02 -11.74
C GLU A 102 -21.30 -10.09 -12.63
N SER A 103 -22.29 -9.23 -12.36
CA SER A 103 -23.51 -9.15 -13.17
C SER A 103 -23.21 -8.74 -14.62
N ALA A 104 -22.30 -7.78 -14.81
CA ALA A 104 -21.89 -7.33 -16.14
C ALA A 104 -21.11 -8.40 -16.92
N LEU A 105 -20.25 -9.17 -16.24
CA LEU A 105 -19.52 -10.30 -16.83
C LEU A 105 -20.47 -11.43 -17.25
N ASN A 106 -21.49 -11.72 -16.44
CA ASN A 106 -22.50 -12.72 -16.77
C ASN A 106 -23.35 -12.29 -17.97
N ALA A 107 -23.73 -11.01 -18.02
CA ALA A 107 -24.47 -10.47 -19.16
C ALA A 107 -23.66 -10.50 -20.46
N SER A 108 -22.37 -10.16 -20.42
CA SER A 108 -21.51 -10.23 -21.61
C SER A 108 -21.28 -11.67 -22.09
N ALA A 109 -21.13 -12.62 -21.17
CA ALA A 109 -21.04 -14.04 -21.48
C ALA A 109 -22.35 -14.59 -22.10
N ALA A 110 -23.52 -14.14 -21.63
CA ALA A 110 -24.80 -14.54 -22.21
C ALA A 110 -24.98 -14.04 -23.66
N ILE A 111 -24.53 -12.80 -23.94
CA ILE A 111 -24.59 -12.21 -25.29
C ILE A 111 -23.65 -12.94 -26.26
N SER A 112 -22.45 -13.32 -25.84
CA SER A 112 -21.50 -14.04 -26.70
C SER A 112 -21.95 -15.46 -27.02
N VAL A 113 -22.70 -16.12 -26.13
CA VAL A 113 -23.31 -17.44 -26.37
C VAL A 113 -24.54 -17.34 -27.29
N ALA A 114 -25.34 -16.27 -27.19
CA ALA A 114 -26.51 -16.07 -28.05
C ALA A 114 -26.18 -15.62 -29.50
N GLY A 115 -24.94 -15.16 -29.75
CA GLY A 115 -24.47 -14.72 -31.06
C GLY A 115 -23.80 -15.79 -31.93
N ASN A 116 -23.58 -17.00 -31.39
CA ASN A 116 -23.10 -18.19 -32.11
C ASN A 116 -24.23 -19.19 -32.34
#